data_AF-A0AAW1W6K5-F1
#
_entry.id   AF-A0AAW1W6K5-F1
#
_cell.length_a   1.000
_cell.length_b   1.000
_cell.length_c   1.000
_cell.angle_alpha   90.00
_cell.angle_beta   90.00
_cell.angle_gamma   90.00
#
_symmetry.space_group_name_H-M   'P 1'
#
loop_
_entity.id
_entity.type
_entity.pdbx_description
1 polymer ?
#
loop_
_entity_poly.entity_id
_entity_poly.type
_entity_poly.pdbx_seq_one_letter_code
_entity_poly.pdbx_strand_id
1 'polypeptide(L)'
;MDSAQREIIDLGHLGNATTILVMKFGEGIMIGCDSRATCGEYIVSDVTDKMFEITPNKVAVGSGMVVVLDKMREHVKSRLEKAKPLSVHKVSEFAFDNLLPNYSRGLGEADILVAGWDETLGDYDVWHARSLPPFSLTSVNQYKTCGTGSDYAPDILLPDYKPSMSLQEAKELAIKALLHASFFDQFSGGKKNVFHVMKDRCEHIYSSDALTVYSEYFDIYPNYQAVLFLLIPRYGPYGKYWPFLVAELVDYFRNVELKQAAHCVVVKKHFSFHRLVVNSDEEVSKVYEKVQDIEPLPKKPEVEALGDDRFLNNFTKGVYYRKEIRARPIYVEKKSRQLLQDIRNME
;
A
#
# COMPACT_ATOMS: atom_id res chain seq x y z
N MET A 1 -18.94 1.24 3.90
CA MET A 1 -18.35 2.34 3.12
C MET A 1 -18.92 3.64 3.65
N ASP A 2 -18.05 4.55 4.05
CA ASP A 2 -18.43 5.89 4.51
C ASP A 2 -18.80 6.78 3.28
N SER A 3 -19.71 7.72 3.49
CA SER A 3 -20.10 8.79 2.54
C SER A 3 -18.94 9.43 1.78
N ALA A 4 -17.81 9.69 2.44
CA ALA A 4 -16.64 10.29 1.81
C ALA A 4 -16.00 9.35 0.78
N GLN A 5 -16.02 8.03 1.02
CA GLN A 5 -15.50 7.05 0.05
C GLN A 5 -16.39 6.99 -1.20
N ARG A 6 -17.72 7.12 -1.05
CA ARG A 6 -18.65 7.15 -2.20
C ARG A 6 -18.48 8.40 -3.06
N GLU A 7 -18.35 9.57 -2.43
CA GLU A 7 -18.19 10.84 -3.14
C GLU A 7 -16.87 10.91 -3.94
N ILE A 8 -15.82 10.25 -3.44
CA ILE A 8 -14.51 10.17 -4.14
C ILE A 8 -14.53 9.11 -5.26
N ILE A 9 -15.30 8.03 -5.11
CA ILE A 9 -15.52 7.03 -6.17
C ILE A 9 -16.28 7.63 -7.35
N ASP A 10 -17.26 8.49 -7.09
CA ASP A 10 -18.04 9.20 -8.12
C ASP A 10 -17.19 10.20 -8.93
N LEU A 11 -16.03 10.62 -8.42
CA LEU A 11 -15.07 11.48 -9.12
C LEU A 11 -14.15 10.72 -10.10
N GLY A 12 -14.29 9.41 -10.22
CA GLY A 12 -13.77 8.61 -11.34
C GLY A 12 -12.25 8.46 -11.45
N HIS A 13 -11.43 8.96 -10.50
CA HIS A 13 -9.96 9.02 -10.62
C HIS A 13 -9.20 8.40 -9.43
N LEU A 14 -9.86 7.58 -8.60
CA LEU A 14 -9.19 6.78 -7.56
C LEU A 14 -8.38 5.63 -8.18
N GLY A 15 -7.08 5.86 -8.38
CA GLY A 15 -6.13 4.79 -8.62
C GLY A 15 -5.70 4.15 -7.30
N ASN A 16 -6.07 2.88 -7.04
CA ASN A 16 -5.48 2.16 -5.91
C ASN A 16 -4.09 1.67 -6.29
N ALA A 17 -3.11 2.53 -6.06
CA ALA A 17 -1.78 2.01 -5.82
C ALA A 17 -1.77 1.09 -4.61
N THR A 18 -1.07 -0.01 -4.77
CA THR A 18 -1.25 -1.19 -3.93
C THR A 18 -0.03 -2.08 -4.06
N THR A 19 0.38 -2.68 -2.97
CA THR A 19 1.21 -3.88 -3.00
C THR A 19 0.35 -5.06 -2.60
N ILE A 20 0.26 -6.05 -3.47
CA ILE A 20 -0.30 -7.37 -3.16
C ILE A 20 0.78 -8.41 -3.38
N LEU A 21 0.82 -9.40 -2.50
CA LEU A 21 1.54 -10.63 -2.72
C LEU A 21 0.66 -11.83 -2.38
N VAL A 22 0.88 -12.92 -3.09
CA VAL A 22 0.32 -14.23 -2.78
C VAL A 22 1.43 -15.27 -2.87
N MET A 23 1.42 -16.25 -1.97
CA MET A 23 2.29 -17.41 -2.06
C MET A 23 1.60 -18.66 -1.52
N LYS A 24 1.73 -19.76 -2.25
CA LYS A 24 1.33 -21.10 -1.81
C LYS A 24 2.42 -21.67 -0.91
N PHE A 25 2.03 -22.34 0.17
CA PHE A 25 2.96 -23.00 1.08
C PHE A 25 2.28 -24.23 1.69
N GLY A 26 3.02 -25.01 2.50
CA GLY A 26 2.57 -26.32 2.99
C GLY A 26 1.21 -26.31 3.71
N GLU A 27 0.84 -25.19 4.35
CA GLU A 27 -0.40 -25.08 5.11
C GLU A 27 -1.49 -24.25 4.39
N GLY A 28 -1.30 -23.91 3.10
CA GLY A 28 -2.31 -23.26 2.27
C GLY A 28 -1.77 -22.10 1.45
N ILE A 29 -2.49 -20.96 1.47
CA ILE A 29 -2.09 -19.76 0.73
C ILE A 29 -1.94 -18.60 1.70
N MET A 30 -0.81 -17.90 1.63
CA MET A 30 -0.59 -16.64 2.32
C MET A 30 -0.82 -15.48 1.36
N ILE A 31 -1.66 -14.52 1.75
CA ILE A 31 -1.94 -13.30 0.99
C ILE A 31 -1.54 -12.11 1.83
N GLY A 32 -0.74 -11.21 1.27
CA GLY A 32 -0.38 -9.95 1.88
C GLY A 32 -0.88 -8.78 1.05
N CYS A 33 -1.43 -7.75 1.69
CA CYS A 33 -1.70 -6.47 1.03
C CYS A 33 -1.49 -5.28 1.96
N ASP A 34 -1.15 -4.14 1.37
CA ASP A 34 -1.16 -2.86 2.08
C ASP A 34 -2.59 -2.27 2.13
N SER A 35 -2.82 -1.17 2.85
CA SER A 35 -4.15 -0.55 2.99
C SER A 35 -4.23 0.90 2.53
N ARG A 36 -3.21 1.39 1.83
CA ARG A 36 -3.22 2.75 1.26
C ARG A 36 -4.09 2.81 0.01
N ALA A 37 -4.86 3.88 -0.13
CA ALA A 37 -5.52 4.27 -1.36
C ALA A 37 -5.12 5.71 -1.69
N THR A 38 -4.84 5.99 -2.96
CA THR A 38 -4.39 7.29 -3.42
C THR A 38 -5.27 7.83 -4.55
N CYS A 39 -5.15 9.12 -4.81
CA CYS A 39 -5.72 9.78 -5.98
C CYS A 39 -4.64 10.71 -6.53
N GLY A 40 -3.96 10.27 -7.59
CA GLY A 40 -2.65 10.81 -7.95
C GLY A 40 -1.65 10.62 -6.79
N GLU A 41 -0.97 11.69 -6.43
CA GLU A 41 0.03 11.71 -5.33
C GLU A 41 -0.60 11.87 -3.94
N TYR A 42 -1.92 12.07 -3.86
CA TYR A 42 -2.62 12.30 -2.60
C TYR A 42 -3.11 10.98 -2.00
N ILE A 43 -2.71 10.69 -0.76
CA ILE A 43 -3.27 9.60 0.06
C ILE A 43 -4.71 9.93 0.46
N VAL A 44 -5.67 9.15 -0.02
CA VAL A 44 -7.08 9.30 0.37
C VAL A 44 -7.37 8.56 1.67
N SER A 45 -6.77 7.38 1.86
CA SER A 45 -6.99 6.51 3.02
C SER A 45 -5.76 5.65 3.26
N ASP A 46 -5.46 5.35 4.53
CA ASP A 46 -4.44 4.38 4.95
C ASP A 46 -5.06 3.13 5.60
N VAL A 47 -6.38 2.96 5.53
CA VAL A 47 -7.12 1.86 6.18
C VAL A 47 -8.11 1.19 5.23
N THR A 48 -7.88 1.29 3.92
CA THR A 48 -8.73 0.69 2.90
C THR A 48 -8.60 -0.83 2.92
N ASP A 49 -9.73 -1.52 2.96
CA ASP A 49 -9.77 -2.97 2.79
C ASP A 49 -9.71 -3.34 1.30
N LYS A 50 -8.66 -4.08 0.94
CA LYS A 50 -8.41 -4.54 -0.43
C LYS A 50 -8.82 -5.98 -0.62
N MET A 51 -9.14 -6.68 0.46
CA MET A 51 -9.57 -8.07 0.43
C MET A 51 -11.07 -8.15 0.12
N PHE A 52 -11.44 -9.15 -0.67
CA PHE A 52 -12.81 -9.44 -1.03
C PHE A 52 -13.09 -10.92 -0.78
N GLU A 53 -13.93 -11.20 0.21
CA GLU A 53 -14.42 -12.55 0.46
C GLU A 53 -15.45 -12.95 -0.61
N ILE A 54 -15.22 -14.11 -1.25
CA ILE A 54 -16.08 -14.68 -2.29
C ILE A 54 -16.91 -15.81 -1.67
N THR A 55 -16.22 -16.72 -1.00
CA THR A 55 -16.75 -17.78 -0.12
C THR A 55 -15.84 -17.86 1.11
N PRO A 56 -16.19 -18.63 2.16
CA PRO A 56 -15.30 -18.76 3.32
C PRO A 56 -13.85 -19.11 2.96
N ASN A 57 -13.64 -19.98 1.96
CA ASN A 57 -12.32 -20.47 1.53
C ASN A 57 -11.82 -19.91 0.18
N LYS A 58 -12.51 -18.94 -0.44
CA LYS A 58 -12.10 -18.29 -1.70
C LYS A 58 -12.19 -16.80 -1.56
N VAL A 59 -11.14 -16.12 -2.01
CA VAL A 59 -10.95 -14.70 -1.81
C VAL A 59 -10.36 -14.07 -3.07
N ALA A 60 -10.67 -12.80 -3.28
CA ALA A 60 -9.97 -11.98 -4.26
C ALA A 60 -9.30 -10.80 -3.57
N VAL A 61 -8.16 -10.39 -4.09
CA VAL A 61 -7.48 -9.16 -3.69
C VAL A 61 -7.14 -8.39 -4.97
N GLY A 62 -7.44 -7.09 -4.97
CA GLY A 62 -7.40 -6.28 -6.18
C GLY A 62 -6.61 -4.98 -6.01
N SER A 63 -5.90 -4.60 -7.08
CA SER A 63 -5.28 -3.29 -7.25
C SER A 63 -5.82 -2.61 -8.51
N GLY A 64 -5.67 -1.29 -8.62
CA GLY A 64 -6.19 -0.49 -9.72
C GLY A 64 -7.42 0.34 -9.37
N MET A 65 -8.23 0.68 -10.37
CA MET A 65 -9.33 1.64 -10.22
C MET A 65 -10.44 1.09 -9.33
N VAL A 66 -10.78 1.82 -8.25
CA VAL A 66 -11.81 1.39 -7.26
C VAL A 66 -13.14 1.05 -7.94
N VAL A 67 -13.58 1.88 -8.89
CA VAL A 67 -14.83 1.66 -9.64
C VAL A 67 -14.82 0.32 -10.39
N VAL A 68 -13.67 -0.06 -10.96
CA VAL A 68 -13.53 -1.33 -11.68
C VAL A 68 -13.55 -2.50 -10.69
N LEU A 69 -12.87 -2.37 -9.55
CA LEU A 69 -12.86 -3.37 -8.49
C LEU A 69 -14.28 -3.60 -7.91
N ASP A 70 -15.04 -2.53 -7.67
CA ASP A 70 -16.40 -2.63 -7.13
C ASP A 70 -17.37 -3.25 -8.14
N LYS A 71 -17.31 -2.86 -9.41
CA LYS A 71 -18.09 -3.52 -10.48
C LYS A 71 -17.74 -4.99 -10.62
N MET A 72 -16.46 -5.35 -10.50
CA MET A 72 -16.00 -6.73 -10.51
C MET A 72 -16.59 -7.51 -9.33
N ARG A 73 -16.54 -6.95 -8.12
CA ARG A 73 -17.13 -7.56 -6.90
C ARG A 73 -18.61 -7.83 -7.06
N GLU A 74 -19.39 -6.86 -7.54
CA GLU A 74 -20.82 -7.01 -7.81
C GLU A 74 -21.09 -8.08 -8.86
N HIS A 75 -20.30 -8.10 -9.95
CA HIS A 75 -20.43 -9.09 -11.00
C HIS A 75 -20.19 -10.51 -10.47
N VAL A 76 -19.09 -10.73 -9.75
CA VAL A 76 -18.76 -12.02 -9.15
C VAL A 76 -19.88 -12.49 -8.23
N LYS A 77 -20.35 -11.63 -7.30
CA LYS A 77 -21.48 -11.98 -6.40
C LYS A 77 -22.71 -12.44 -7.17
N SER A 78 -23.11 -11.71 -8.20
CA SER A 78 -24.29 -12.05 -9.01
C SER A 78 -24.15 -13.41 -9.72
N ARG A 79 -22.93 -13.80 -10.11
CA ARG A 79 -22.65 -15.10 -10.74
C ARG A 79 -22.63 -16.24 -9.71
N LEU A 80 -22.06 -16.01 -8.52
CA LEU A 80 -21.99 -17.00 -7.44
C LEU A 80 -23.38 -17.43 -6.93
N GLU A 81 -24.37 -16.55 -6.97
CA GLU A 81 -25.76 -16.89 -6.61
C GLU A 81 -26.38 -17.92 -7.55
N LYS A 82 -25.90 -17.99 -8.79
CA LYS A 82 -26.48 -18.80 -9.87
C LYS A 82 -25.72 -20.09 -10.14
N ALA A 83 -24.50 -20.23 -9.60
CA ALA A 83 -23.64 -21.37 -9.86
C ALA A 83 -22.86 -21.72 -8.59
N LYS A 84 -23.14 -22.89 -8.00
CA LYS A 84 -22.35 -23.49 -6.91
C LYS A 84 -22.35 -25.00 -7.05
N PRO A 85 -21.23 -25.70 -6.76
CA PRO A 85 -19.89 -25.18 -6.39
C PRO A 85 -19.08 -24.69 -7.60
N LEU A 86 -18.04 -23.87 -7.37
CA LEU A 86 -17.20 -23.28 -8.43
C LEU A 86 -15.72 -23.47 -8.12
N SER A 87 -14.93 -23.85 -9.12
CA SER A 87 -13.47 -23.85 -9.08
C SER A 87 -12.94 -22.42 -8.89
N VAL A 88 -11.71 -22.28 -8.37
CA VAL A 88 -11.02 -20.98 -8.26
C VAL A 88 -10.85 -20.39 -9.65
N HIS A 89 -10.51 -21.22 -10.64
CA HIS A 89 -10.45 -20.80 -12.04
C HIS A 89 -11.76 -20.17 -12.51
N LYS A 90 -12.92 -20.81 -12.23
CA LYS A 90 -14.22 -20.29 -12.67
C LYS A 90 -14.60 -18.96 -12.04
N VAL A 91 -14.27 -18.78 -10.76
CA VAL A 91 -14.44 -17.49 -10.07
C VAL A 91 -13.55 -16.41 -10.71
N SER A 92 -12.34 -16.80 -11.13
CA SER A 92 -11.39 -15.91 -11.79
C SER A 92 -11.85 -15.51 -13.19
N GLU A 93 -12.49 -16.42 -13.93
CA GLU A 93 -13.17 -16.09 -15.19
C GLU A 93 -14.25 -15.03 -14.96
N PHE A 94 -15.08 -15.17 -13.92
CA PHE A 94 -16.10 -14.14 -13.62
C PHE A 94 -15.50 -12.79 -13.26
N ALA A 95 -14.39 -12.77 -12.52
CA ALA A 95 -13.69 -11.52 -12.26
C ALA A 95 -13.18 -10.90 -13.57
N PHE A 96 -12.53 -11.71 -14.41
CA PHE A 96 -11.91 -11.32 -15.67
C PHE A 96 -12.91 -10.82 -16.72
N ASP A 97 -14.09 -11.44 -16.82
CA ASP A 97 -15.21 -11.06 -17.72
C ASP A 97 -15.63 -9.59 -17.53
N ASN A 98 -15.42 -9.04 -16.32
CA ASN A 98 -15.74 -7.64 -16.02
C ASN A 98 -14.59 -6.68 -16.34
N LEU A 99 -13.34 -7.16 -16.34
CA LEU A 99 -12.15 -6.31 -16.42
C LEU A 99 -11.94 -5.71 -17.81
N LEU A 100 -11.89 -6.53 -18.87
CA LEU A 100 -11.63 -6.03 -20.24
C LEU A 100 -12.69 -5.04 -20.72
N PRO A 101 -14.01 -5.33 -20.60
CA PRO A 101 -15.02 -4.37 -21.05
C PRO A 101 -14.92 -3.03 -20.32
N ASN A 102 -14.57 -3.02 -19.03
CA ASN A 102 -14.40 -1.78 -18.28
C ASN A 102 -13.14 -1.02 -18.72
N TYR A 103 -12.03 -1.73 -18.94
CA TYR A 103 -10.80 -1.14 -19.48
C TYR A 103 -11.02 -0.53 -20.86
N SER A 104 -11.66 -1.27 -21.79
CA SER A 104 -11.99 -0.78 -23.13
C SER A 104 -12.95 0.42 -23.14
N ARG A 105 -13.74 0.60 -22.07
CA ARG A 105 -14.62 1.77 -21.87
C ARG A 105 -13.90 2.96 -21.22
N GLY A 106 -12.59 2.85 -20.96
CA GLY A 106 -11.81 3.91 -20.33
C GLY A 106 -12.07 4.06 -18.83
N LEU A 107 -12.65 3.06 -18.16
CA LEU A 107 -12.84 3.09 -16.70
C LEU A 107 -11.54 2.80 -15.93
N GLY A 108 -10.48 2.45 -16.66
CA GLY A 108 -9.14 2.23 -16.16
C GLY A 108 -8.85 0.78 -15.82
N GLU A 109 -7.75 0.59 -15.10
CA GLU A 109 -7.04 -0.67 -14.99
C GLU A 109 -7.35 -1.38 -13.68
N ALA A 110 -7.25 -2.70 -13.69
CA ALA A 110 -7.31 -3.52 -12.48
C ALA A 110 -6.47 -4.78 -12.64
N ASP A 111 -5.92 -5.21 -11.51
CA ASP A 111 -5.13 -6.41 -11.37
C ASP A 111 -5.63 -7.18 -10.14
N ILE A 112 -6.15 -8.38 -10.38
CA ILE A 112 -6.87 -9.20 -9.40
C ILE A 112 -6.16 -10.53 -9.23
N LEU A 113 -5.91 -10.90 -7.97
CA LEU A 113 -5.57 -12.26 -7.61
C LEU A 113 -6.77 -12.91 -6.94
N VAL A 114 -7.20 -14.05 -7.48
CA VAL A 114 -8.21 -14.91 -6.88
C VAL A 114 -7.50 -16.14 -6.34
N ALA A 115 -7.75 -16.47 -5.08
CA ALA A 115 -7.05 -17.52 -4.36
C ALA A 115 -8.04 -18.31 -3.51
N GLY A 116 -7.82 -19.62 -3.39
CA GLY A 116 -8.67 -20.43 -2.54
C GLY A 116 -8.38 -21.91 -2.61
N TRP A 117 -9.14 -22.67 -1.80
CA TRP A 117 -9.23 -24.11 -1.96
C TRP A 117 -10.16 -24.43 -3.14
N ASP A 118 -9.70 -25.24 -4.08
CA ASP A 118 -10.50 -25.71 -5.20
C ASP A 118 -11.01 -27.12 -4.92
N GLU A 119 -12.32 -27.27 -4.72
CA GLU A 119 -12.92 -28.58 -4.43
C GLU A 119 -12.83 -29.55 -5.62
N THR A 120 -12.73 -29.05 -6.84
CA THR A 120 -12.63 -29.87 -8.06
C THR A 120 -11.23 -30.43 -8.27
N LEU A 121 -10.21 -29.68 -7.85
CA LEU A 121 -8.81 -30.12 -7.87
C LEU A 121 -8.44 -30.90 -6.59
N GLY A 122 -9.15 -30.64 -5.49
CA GLY A 122 -8.75 -31.13 -4.18
C GLY A 122 -7.44 -30.51 -3.69
N ASP A 123 -7.14 -29.27 -4.12
CA ASP A 123 -5.91 -28.55 -3.81
C ASP A 123 -6.13 -27.02 -3.81
N TYR A 124 -5.13 -26.27 -3.37
CA TYR A 124 -5.09 -24.81 -3.39
C TYR A 124 -4.76 -24.28 -4.78
N ASP A 125 -5.57 -23.34 -5.25
CA ASP A 125 -5.41 -22.72 -6.55
C ASP A 125 -5.40 -21.20 -6.45
N VAL A 126 -4.67 -20.57 -7.38
CA VAL A 126 -4.48 -19.13 -7.46
C VAL A 126 -4.44 -18.73 -8.92
N TRP A 127 -5.19 -17.70 -9.27
CA TRP A 127 -5.26 -17.14 -10.61
C TRP A 127 -5.08 -15.64 -10.58
N HIS A 128 -4.39 -15.14 -11.61
CA HIS A 128 -4.11 -13.74 -11.84
C HIS A 128 -4.89 -13.27 -13.05
N ALA A 129 -5.80 -12.31 -12.84
CA ALA A 129 -6.60 -11.66 -13.85
C ALA A 129 -6.17 -10.19 -13.98
N ARG A 130 -5.64 -9.82 -15.15
CA ARG A 130 -5.08 -8.48 -15.40
C ARG A 130 -5.79 -7.80 -16.57
N SER A 131 -6.25 -6.58 -16.37
CA SER A 131 -6.89 -5.76 -17.41
C SER A 131 -5.89 -5.03 -18.33
N LEU A 132 -4.64 -4.87 -17.89
CA LEU A 132 -3.56 -4.22 -18.63
C LEU A 132 -2.98 -5.12 -19.74
N PRO A 133 -2.54 -4.55 -20.87
CA PRO A 133 -1.81 -5.29 -21.88
C PRO A 133 -0.50 -5.93 -21.35
N PRO A 134 -0.21 -7.20 -21.68
CA PRO A 134 -1.12 -8.14 -22.33
C PRO A 134 -2.25 -8.58 -21.38
N PHE A 135 -3.50 -8.37 -21.82
CA PHE A 135 -4.70 -8.78 -21.10
C PHE A 135 -4.64 -10.29 -20.86
N SER A 136 -4.77 -10.73 -19.61
CA SER A 136 -4.45 -12.12 -19.27
C SER A 136 -5.18 -12.64 -18.05
N LEU A 137 -5.55 -13.92 -18.15
CA LEU A 137 -6.02 -14.76 -17.05
C LEU A 137 -5.07 -15.95 -16.97
N THR A 138 -4.26 -16.02 -15.92
CA THR A 138 -3.17 -17.01 -15.81
C THR A 138 -3.18 -17.68 -14.46
N SER A 139 -2.84 -18.97 -14.42
CA SER A 139 -2.62 -19.67 -13.16
C SER A 139 -1.31 -19.22 -12.52
N VAL A 140 -1.30 -19.18 -11.19
CA VAL A 140 -0.13 -18.86 -10.38
C VAL A 140 0.34 -20.14 -9.70
N ASN A 141 1.56 -20.57 -10.06
CA ASN A 141 2.10 -21.82 -9.56
C ASN A 141 2.51 -21.74 -8.09
N GLN A 142 3.35 -20.77 -7.73
CA GLN A 142 3.97 -20.69 -6.40
C GLN A 142 3.66 -19.35 -5.73
N TYR A 143 4.03 -18.25 -6.37
CA TYR A 143 3.84 -16.91 -5.82
C TYR A 143 3.54 -15.91 -6.94
N LYS A 144 2.99 -14.75 -6.56
CA LYS A 144 2.79 -13.61 -7.44
C LYS A 144 2.74 -12.33 -6.63
N THR A 145 3.30 -11.25 -7.19
CA THR A 145 3.14 -9.88 -6.69
C THR A 145 2.37 -9.05 -7.73
N CYS A 146 1.53 -8.14 -7.25
CA CYS A 146 0.67 -7.29 -8.08
C CYS A 146 0.56 -5.86 -7.51
N GLY A 147 0.18 -4.93 -8.38
CA GLY A 147 0.04 -3.50 -8.08
C GLY A 147 1.35 -2.72 -8.21
N THR A 148 1.38 -1.46 -7.78
CA THR A 148 2.51 -0.54 -7.96
C THR A 148 3.77 -0.92 -7.19
N GLY A 149 3.63 -1.66 -6.08
CA GLY A 149 4.76 -2.18 -5.31
C GLY A 149 5.23 -3.56 -5.75
N SER A 150 4.72 -4.09 -6.88
CA SER A 150 5.01 -5.46 -7.34
C SER A 150 6.47 -5.71 -7.65
N ASP A 151 7.22 -4.67 -7.97
CA ASP A 151 8.62 -4.77 -8.38
C ASP A 151 9.57 -4.79 -7.17
N TYR A 152 9.13 -4.28 -6.02
CA TYR A 152 9.95 -4.20 -4.80
C TYR A 152 9.70 -5.38 -3.85
N ALA A 153 8.46 -5.87 -3.74
CA ALA A 153 8.15 -7.01 -2.87
C ALA A 153 8.99 -8.29 -3.17
N PRO A 154 9.31 -8.62 -4.45
CA PRO A 154 10.14 -9.76 -4.81
C PRO A 154 11.55 -9.76 -4.20
N ASP A 155 12.15 -8.60 -3.96
CA ASP A 155 13.52 -8.50 -3.40
C ASP A 155 13.64 -9.16 -2.02
N ILE A 156 12.54 -9.18 -1.26
CA ILE A 156 12.45 -9.89 0.02
C ILE A 156 11.78 -11.25 -0.15
N LEU A 157 10.73 -11.34 -0.97
CA LEU A 157 9.95 -12.57 -1.12
C LEU A 157 10.77 -13.73 -1.73
N LEU A 158 11.50 -13.47 -2.81
CA LEU A 158 12.12 -14.53 -3.61
C LEU A 158 13.28 -15.25 -2.90
N PRO A 159 14.22 -14.56 -2.23
CA PRO A 159 15.36 -15.23 -1.61
C PRO A 159 14.97 -16.18 -0.47
N ASP A 160 13.89 -15.86 0.24
CA ASP A 160 13.49 -16.56 1.47
C ASP A 160 12.28 -17.49 1.28
N TYR A 161 11.57 -17.43 0.15
CA TYR A 161 10.41 -18.28 -0.11
C TYR A 161 10.80 -19.76 -0.22
N LYS A 162 10.09 -20.60 0.55
CA LYS A 162 10.16 -22.06 0.44
C LYS A 162 8.74 -22.66 0.49
N PRO A 163 8.39 -23.61 -0.38
CA PRO A 163 7.08 -24.28 -0.30
C PRO A 163 6.82 -24.95 1.06
N SER A 164 7.89 -25.38 1.75
CA SER A 164 7.82 -26.07 3.04
C SER A 164 7.87 -25.14 4.26
N MET A 165 7.65 -23.84 4.09
CA MET A 165 7.58 -22.90 5.22
C MET A 165 6.47 -23.30 6.19
N SER A 166 6.71 -23.06 7.47
CA SER A 166 5.66 -22.99 8.49
C SER A 166 4.78 -21.75 8.29
N LEU A 167 3.58 -21.76 8.88
CA LEU A 167 2.68 -20.60 8.94
C LEU A 167 3.39 -19.33 9.44
N GLN A 168 4.24 -19.45 10.45
CA GLN A 168 4.94 -18.31 11.03
C GLN A 168 6.00 -17.74 10.07
N GLU A 169 6.80 -18.59 9.42
CA GLU A 169 7.79 -18.16 8.43
C GLU A 169 7.12 -17.47 7.23
N ALA A 170 6.04 -18.07 6.72
CA ALA A 170 5.24 -17.50 5.64
C ALA A 170 4.64 -16.14 6.04
N LYS A 171 4.08 -16.03 7.25
CA LYS A 171 3.53 -14.76 7.77
C LYS A 171 4.62 -13.69 7.85
N GLU A 172 5.77 -14.00 8.44
CA GLU A 172 6.88 -13.05 8.57
C GLU A 172 7.42 -12.60 7.21
N LEU A 173 7.57 -13.52 6.26
CA LEU A 173 8.03 -13.21 4.92
C LEU A 173 7.07 -12.23 4.22
N ALA A 174 5.76 -12.48 4.30
CA ALA A 174 4.74 -11.58 3.76
C ALA A 174 4.82 -10.17 4.39
N ILE A 175 4.95 -10.08 5.71
CA ILE A 175 5.05 -8.80 6.43
C ILE A 175 6.30 -8.03 5.99
N LYS A 176 7.46 -8.69 5.92
CA LYS A 176 8.73 -8.08 5.51
C LYS A 176 8.68 -7.59 4.06
N ALA A 177 8.11 -8.39 3.15
CA ALA A 177 7.95 -8.01 1.74
C ALA A 177 7.02 -6.79 1.58
N LEU A 178 5.88 -6.73 2.28
CA LEU A 178 5.00 -5.56 2.27
C LEU A 178 5.67 -4.32 2.88
N LEU A 179 6.40 -4.48 3.98
CA LEU A 179 7.16 -3.38 4.59
C LEU A 179 8.18 -2.82 3.61
N HIS A 180 8.92 -3.70 2.93
CA HIS A 180 9.93 -3.32 1.95
C HIS A 180 9.30 -2.61 0.75
N ALA A 181 8.23 -3.15 0.18
CA ALA A 181 7.53 -2.49 -0.92
C ALA A 181 7.01 -1.09 -0.51
N SER A 182 6.42 -0.95 0.68
CA SER A 182 5.96 0.36 1.18
C SER A 182 7.08 1.37 1.46
N PHE A 183 8.34 0.92 1.48
CA PHE A 183 9.48 1.80 1.64
C PHE A 183 9.93 2.44 0.32
N PHE A 184 9.76 1.73 -0.79
CA PHE A 184 10.20 2.18 -2.12
C PHE A 184 9.06 2.65 -3.01
N ASP A 185 7.87 2.06 -2.88
CA ASP A 185 6.67 2.53 -3.57
C ASP A 185 5.94 3.59 -2.74
N GLN A 186 6.03 4.85 -3.18
CA GLN A 186 5.41 6.00 -2.52
C GLN A 186 3.88 5.91 -2.39
N PHE A 187 3.26 5.08 -3.24
CA PHE A 187 1.82 4.95 -3.29
C PHE A 187 1.29 3.74 -2.50
N SER A 188 2.16 2.83 -2.07
CA SER A 188 1.84 1.74 -1.14
C SER A 188 2.12 2.17 0.31
N GLY A 189 1.30 1.73 1.26
CA GLY A 189 1.48 2.12 2.66
C GLY A 189 0.32 1.78 3.58
N GLY A 190 0.18 2.55 4.66
CA GLY A 190 -0.79 2.25 5.70
C GLY A 190 -0.44 0.94 6.45
N LYS A 191 -1.47 0.15 6.73
CA LYS A 191 -1.36 -1.14 7.41
C LYS A 191 -0.87 -2.23 6.47
N LYS A 192 -0.19 -3.21 7.06
CA LYS A 192 0.24 -4.46 6.43
C LYS A 192 -0.75 -5.50 6.90
N ASN A 193 -1.59 -5.96 6.00
CA ASN A 193 -2.59 -6.98 6.27
C ASN A 193 -2.12 -8.31 5.69
N VAL A 194 -2.24 -9.37 6.48
CA VAL A 194 -1.84 -10.72 6.07
C VAL A 194 -2.95 -11.69 6.39
N PHE A 195 -3.31 -12.49 5.38
CA PHE A 195 -4.41 -13.44 5.42
C PHE A 195 -3.91 -14.85 5.11
N HIS A 196 -4.43 -15.83 5.84
CA HIS A 196 -4.16 -17.24 5.61
C HIS A 196 -5.42 -17.91 5.08
N VAL A 197 -5.33 -18.40 3.85
CA VAL A 197 -6.39 -19.18 3.21
C VAL A 197 -6.14 -20.66 3.46
N MET A 198 -7.10 -21.28 4.13
CA MET A 198 -7.16 -22.70 4.43
C MET A 198 -8.26 -23.37 3.59
N LYS A 199 -8.36 -24.69 3.69
CA LYS A 199 -9.35 -25.51 2.98
C LYS A 199 -10.80 -25.06 3.20
N ASP A 200 -11.14 -24.67 4.42
CA ASP A 200 -12.49 -24.40 4.88
C ASP A 200 -12.77 -22.90 5.07
N ARG A 201 -11.73 -22.08 5.29
CA ARG A 201 -11.88 -20.66 5.61
C ARG A 201 -10.65 -19.82 5.25
N CYS A 202 -10.80 -18.50 5.31
CA CYS A 202 -9.73 -17.52 5.24
C CYS A 202 -9.72 -16.71 6.54
N GLU A 203 -8.55 -16.53 7.14
CA GLU A 203 -8.39 -15.76 8.37
C GLU A 203 -7.48 -14.55 8.16
N HIS A 204 -7.85 -13.41 8.74
CA HIS A 204 -6.99 -12.24 8.83
C HIS A 204 -6.08 -12.38 10.06
N ILE A 205 -4.83 -12.81 9.84
CA ILE A 205 -3.93 -13.23 10.92
C ILE A 205 -2.97 -12.15 11.40
N TYR A 206 -2.84 -11.03 10.67
CA TYR A 206 -2.01 -9.90 11.06
C TYR A 206 -2.48 -8.60 10.42
N SER A 207 -2.54 -7.53 11.20
CA SER A 207 -2.79 -6.16 10.73
C SER A 207 -2.05 -5.17 11.60
N SER A 208 -1.10 -4.43 11.01
CA SER A 208 -0.31 -3.45 11.75
C SER A 208 0.18 -2.31 10.86
N ASP A 209 0.28 -1.10 11.40
CA ASP A 209 0.78 0.06 10.67
C ASP A 209 2.29 -0.03 10.40
N ALA A 210 2.77 0.69 9.39
CA ALA A 210 4.15 0.57 8.94
C ALA A 210 5.21 0.91 10.00
N LEU A 211 4.93 1.83 10.93
CA LEU A 211 5.87 2.18 12.01
C LEU A 211 5.97 1.02 13.00
N THR A 212 4.82 0.44 13.37
CA THR A 212 4.79 -0.73 14.25
C THR A 212 5.55 -1.89 13.60
N VAL A 213 5.27 -2.22 12.34
CA VAL A 213 6.01 -3.27 11.61
C VAL A 213 7.50 -2.94 11.57
N TYR A 214 7.87 -1.69 11.28
CA TYR A 214 9.27 -1.30 11.25
C TYR A 214 9.97 -1.44 12.61
N SER A 215 9.27 -1.18 13.72
CA SER A 215 9.81 -1.38 15.07
C SER A 215 10.05 -2.85 15.41
N GLU A 216 9.23 -3.75 14.86
CA GLU A 216 9.32 -5.20 15.03
C GLU A 216 10.44 -5.79 14.14
N TYR A 217 10.55 -5.31 12.90
CA TYR A 217 11.42 -5.83 11.85
C TYR A 217 12.47 -4.80 11.41
N PHE A 218 13.06 -4.07 12.35
CA PHE A 218 14.05 -3.02 12.06
C PHE A 218 15.31 -3.56 11.35
N ASP A 219 15.60 -4.84 11.53
CA ASP A 219 16.79 -5.55 11.07
C ASP A 219 16.77 -5.96 9.60
N ILE A 220 15.64 -5.82 8.89
CA ILE A 220 15.55 -6.13 7.44
C ILE A 220 16.50 -5.28 6.58
N TYR A 221 17.08 -4.25 7.20
CA TYR A 221 17.88 -3.20 6.59
C TYR A 221 19.22 -3.06 7.33
N PRO A 222 20.07 -4.11 7.35
CA PRO A 222 21.25 -4.14 8.20
C PRO A 222 22.28 -3.04 7.87
N ASN A 223 22.27 -2.56 6.62
CA ASN A 223 23.17 -1.54 6.05
C ASN A 223 22.67 -0.10 6.21
N TYR A 224 21.47 0.11 6.74
CA TYR A 224 20.93 1.44 6.95
C TYR A 224 21.34 1.92 8.35
N GLN A 225 22.41 2.71 8.38
CA GLN A 225 23.11 3.08 9.62
C GLN A 225 22.41 4.20 10.38
N ALA A 226 21.74 5.11 9.67
CA ALA A 226 21.13 6.30 10.23
C ALA A 226 19.74 6.55 9.61
N VAL A 227 18.70 6.49 10.46
CA VAL A 227 17.30 6.67 10.05
C VAL A 227 16.69 7.86 10.79
N LEU A 228 16.07 8.75 10.03
CA LEU A 228 15.39 9.93 10.55
C LEU A 228 13.90 9.81 10.30
N PHE A 229 13.10 10.14 11.31
CA PHE A 229 11.68 10.36 11.17
C PHE A 229 11.38 11.86 11.18
N LEU A 230 10.79 12.36 10.10
CA LEU A 230 10.28 13.73 10.06
C LEU A 230 8.83 13.73 10.53
N LEU A 231 8.61 14.37 11.67
CA LEU A 231 7.28 14.57 12.24
C LEU A 231 6.69 15.85 11.67
N ILE A 232 5.58 15.70 10.97
CA ILE A 232 4.86 16.82 10.36
C ILE A 232 3.51 16.96 11.05
N PRO A 233 3.16 18.13 11.61
CA PRO A 233 1.85 18.36 12.17
C PRO A 233 0.80 18.28 11.06
N ARG A 234 -0.33 17.64 11.35
CA ARG A 234 -1.47 17.56 10.42
C ARG A 234 -2.36 18.78 10.43
N TYR A 235 -2.22 19.62 11.45
CA TYR A 235 -3.01 20.82 11.63
C TYR A 235 -2.12 21.98 12.05
N GLY A 236 -2.43 23.17 11.55
CA GLY A 236 -1.86 24.41 12.03
C GLY A 236 -2.84 25.58 11.91
N PRO A 237 -2.37 26.82 12.08
CA PRO A 237 -3.23 28.01 12.15
C PRO A 237 -4.16 28.20 10.94
N TYR A 238 -3.80 27.66 9.78
CA TYR A 238 -4.59 27.76 8.55
C TYR A 238 -5.34 26.47 8.21
N GLY A 239 -5.43 25.49 9.10
CA GLY A 239 -6.18 24.27 8.86
C GLY A 239 -5.29 23.05 8.63
N LYS A 240 -5.78 22.10 7.81
CA LYS A 240 -5.13 20.80 7.65
C LYS A 240 -3.92 20.92 6.73
N TYR A 241 -2.77 20.50 7.24
CA TYR A 241 -1.56 20.35 6.44
C TYR A 241 -1.50 18.99 5.79
N TRP A 242 -0.89 18.98 4.62
CA TRP A 242 -0.58 17.75 3.94
C TRP A 242 0.90 17.40 4.14
N PRO A 243 1.23 16.10 4.21
CA PRO A 243 2.61 15.65 4.25
C PRO A 243 3.35 15.98 2.93
N PHE A 244 4.69 16.00 2.97
CA PHE A 244 5.52 16.25 1.77
C PHE A 244 5.52 15.04 0.84
N LEU A 245 5.51 15.26 -0.46
CA LEU A 245 5.74 14.18 -1.43
C LEU A 245 7.18 13.68 -1.34
N VAL A 246 7.45 12.45 -1.78
CA VAL A 246 8.83 11.90 -1.78
C VAL A 246 9.76 12.77 -2.61
N ALA A 247 9.33 13.14 -3.82
CA ALA A 247 10.11 13.99 -4.71
C ALA A 247 10.48 15.35 -4.06
N GLU A 248 9.59 15.89 -3.24
CA GLU A 248 9.81 17.16 -2.54
C GLU A 248 10.77 17.02 -1.38
N LEU A 249 10.70 15.90 -0.65
CA LEU A 249 11.70 15.59 0.37
C LEU A 249 13.08 15.41 -0.28
N VAL A 250 13.14 14.68 -1.40
CA VAL A 250 14.39 14.47 -2.13
C VAL A 250 14.98 15.79 -2.64
N ASP A 251 14.16 16.65 -3.27
CA ASP A 251 14.61 17.96 -3.73
C ASP A 251 15.00 18.88 -2.56
N TYR A 252 14.18 18.93 -1.52
CA TYR A 252 14.47 19.73 -0.33
C TYR A 252 15.80 19.29 0.31
N PHE A 253 16.10 18.01 0.38
CA PHE A 253 17.34 17.47 0.95
C PHE A 253 18.41 17.14 -0.11
N ARG A 254 18.37 17.70 -1.31
CA ARG A 254 19.31 17.38 -2.40
C ARG A 254 20.81 17.56 -2.09
N ASN A 255 21.14 18.35 -1.07
CA ASN A 255 22.53 18.58 -0.59
C ASN A 255 22.92 17.65 0.57
N VAL A 256 22.01 16.77 1.00
CA VAL A 256 22.23 15.69 1.95
C VAL A 256 22.31 14.41 1.13
N GLU A 257 23.24 13.52 1.46
CA GLU A 257 23.32 12.21 0.81
C GLU A 257 22.20 11.28 1.32
N LEU A 258 20.98 11.53 0.83
CA LEU A 258 19.83 10.65 1.04
C LEU A 258 20.02 9.34 0.27
N LYS A 259 20.00 8.21 0.98
CA LYS A 259 19.90 6.88 0.37
C LYS A 259 18.50 6.57 -0.11
N GLN A 260 17.50 6.95 0.69
CA GLN A 260 16.09 6.66 0.42
C GLN A 260 15.18 7.56 1.27
N ALA A 261 13.99 7.86 0.76
CA ALA A 261 12.91 8.52 1.48
C ALA A 261 11.60 7.77 1.30
N ALA A 262 10.82 7.59 2.37
CA ALA A 262 9.52 6.95 2.34
C ALA A 262 8.39 7.87 2.80
N HIS A 263 7.31 7.80 2.04
CA HIS A 263 6.16 8.67 2.14
C HIS A 263 5.18 8.21 3.23
N CYS A 264 4.85 9.10 4.17
CA CYS A 264 3.74 8.94 5.10
C CYS A 264 3.69 7.56 5.77
N VAL A 265 4.80 7.10 6.33
CA VAL A 265 4.93 5.76 6.92
C VAL A 265 3.81 5.50 7.94
N VAL A 266 3.41 6.53 8.70
CA VAL A 266 2.20 6.51 9.53
C VAL A 266 1.48 7.85 9.49
N VAL A 267 0.16 7.80 9.52
CA VAL A 267 -0.74 8.93 9.78
C VAL A 267 -1.39 8.72 11.15
N LYS A 268 -1.00 9.53 12.14
CA LYS A 268 -1.68 9.64 13.43
C LYS A 268 -2.72 10.76 13.39
N LYS A 269 -3.45 10.94 14.48
CA LYS A 269 -4.47 12.00 14.60
C LYS A 269 -3.83 13.38 14.37
N HIS A 270 -2.70 13.66 15.01
CA HIS A 270 -2.07 14.98 15.01
C HIS A 270 -0.82 15.10 14.14
N PHE A 271 -0.20 13.99 13.74
CA PHE A 271 1.07 13.99 13.01
C PHE A 271 1.10 12.97 11.88
N SER A 272 1.94 13.24 10.88
CA SER A 272 2.38 12.27 9.87
C SER A 272 3.89 12.10 9.93
N PHE A 273 4.36 10.90 9.63
CA PHE A 273 5.77 10.54 9.68
C PHE A 273 6.31 10.26 8.28
N HIS A 274 7.41 10.89 7.91
CA HIS A 274 8.24 10.45 6.78
C HIS A 274 9.50 9.80 7.31
N ARG A 275 9.96 8.75 6.65
CA ARG A 275 11.22 8.10 6.98
C ARG A 275 12.27 8.52 5.94
N LEU A 276 13.34 9.14 6.40
CA LEU A 276 14.52 9.41 5.61
C LEU A 276 15.63 8.47 6.04
N VAL A 277 16.42 8.02 5.09
CA VAL A 277 17.57 7.19 5.37
C VAL A 277 18.81 7.79 4.72
N VAL A 278 19.86 7.95 5.52
CA VAL A 278 21.08 8.68 5.15
C VAL A 278 22.33 7.81 5.31
N ASN A 279 23.44 8.27 4.74
CA ASN A 279 24.70 7.54 4.70
C ASN A 279 25.46 7.49 6.03
N SER A 280 25.33 8.51 6.90
CA SER A 280 26.14 8.64 8.11
C SER A 280 25.46 9.53 9.16
N ASP A 281 25.97 9.53 10.40
CA ASP A 281 25.56 10.45 11.46
C ASP A 281 25.91 11.92 11.15
N GLU A 282 26.87 12.17 10.27
CA GLU A 282 27.17 13.52 9.77
C GLU A 282 26.01 14.06 8.93
N GLU A 283 25.47 13.24 8.03
CA GLU A 283 24.30 13.59 7.22
C GLU A 283 23.05 13.80 8.07
N VAL A 284 22.93 13.09 9.20
CA VAL A 284 21.89 13.35 10.20
C VAL A 284 21.98 14.78 10.71
N SER A 285 23.18 15.25 11.07
CA SER A 285 23.39 16.61 11.57
C SER A 285 23.00 17.66 10.52
N LYS A 286 23.35 17.44 9.24
CA LYS A 286 22.94 18.31 8.12
C LYS A 286 21.41 18.37 7.97
N VAL A 287 20.71 17.26 8.18
CA VAL A 287 19.23 17.24 8.22
C VAL A 287 18.69 18.04 9.40
N TYR A 288 19.27 17.91 10.60
CA TYR A 288 18.84 18.68 11.78
C TYR A 288 18.98 20.19 11.57
N GLU A 289 20.12 20.65 11.08
CA GLU A 289 20.37 22.08 10.79
C GLU A 289 19.34 22.61 9.77
N LYS A 290 19.14 21.88 8.68
CA LYS A 290 18.22 22.29 7.62
C LYS A 290 16.75 22.29 8.06
N VAL A 291 16.36 21.39 8.97
CA VAL A 291 15.00 21.34 9.51
C VAL A 291 14.76 22.41 10.58
N GLN A 292 15.80 22.87 11.29
CA GLN A 292 15.72 24.03 12.18
C GLN A 292 15.44 25.32 11.39
N ASP A 293 15.94 25.39 10.15
CA ASP A 293 15.75 26.48 9.19
C ASP A 293 14.68 26.17 8.12
N ILE A 294 13.56 25.51 8.44
CA ILE A 294 12.44 25.40 7.47
C ILE A 294 11.86 26.79 7.22
N GLU A 295 12.49 27.52 6.31
CA GLU A 295 11.89 28.59 5.55
C GLU A 295 10.95 27.98 4.49
N PRO A 296 9.85 28.68 4.17
CA PRO A 296 8.86 28.20 3.21
C PRO A 296 9.48 27.77 1.88
N LEU A 297 9.18 26.55 1.43
CA LEU A 297 9.43 26.14 0.05
C LEU A 297 8.80 27.15 -0.94
N PRO A 298 9.46 27.46 -2.07
CA PRO A 298 8.95 28.42 -3.03
C PRO A 298 7.60 27.99 -3.64
N LYS A 299 6.86 28.98 -4.15
CA LYS A 299 5.46 28.89 -4.62
C LYS A 299 5.22 27.71 -5.58
N LYS A 300 4.04 27.09 -5.37
CA LYS A 300 3.21 26.27 -6.26
C LYS A 300 3.78 26.10 -7.69
N PRO A 301 3.94 24.88 -8.24
CA PRO A 301 3.84 24.74 -9.68
C PRO A 301 2.46 25.25 -10.08
N GLU A 302 2.40 26.17 -11.04
CA GLU A 302 1.15 26.40 -11.77
C GLU A 302 0.80 25.04 -12.38
N VAL A 303 -0.24 24.41 -11.84
CA VAL A 303 -0.86 23.25 -12.49
C VAL A 303 -1.49 23.82 -13.75
N GLU A 304 -0.75 23.84 -14.85
CA GLU A 304 -1.35 24.00 -16.17
C GLU A 304 -2.42 22.94 -16.30
N ALA A 305 -3.63 23.40 -16.64
CA ALA A 305 -4.86 22.67 -16.57
C ALA A 305 -4.79 21.31 -17.29
N LEU A 306 -4.60 20.24 -16.52
CA LEU A 306 -5.13 18.93 -16.87
C LEU A 306 -6.63 18.99 -16.54
N GLY A 307 -7.44 19.23 -17.56
CA GLY A 307 -8.84 19.61 -17.44
C GLY A 307 -9.71 18.66 -16.62
N ASP A 308 -10.12 19.11 -15.43
CA ASP A 308 -11.50 19.27 -14.96
C ASP A 308 -11.44 19.97 -13.58
N ASP A 309 -11.65 21.29 -13.57
CA ASP A 309 -11.47 22.19 -12.42
C ASP A 309 -12.37 21.89 -11.20
N ARG A 310 -13.29 20.93 -11.30
CA ARG A 310 -14.14 20.51 -10.18
C ARG A 310 -13.42 19.57 -9.20
N PHE A 311 -12.44 18.81 -9.69
CA PHE A 311 -11.71 17.79 -8.94
C PHE A 311 -10.80 18.40 -7.85
N LEU A 312 -9.96 19.37 -8.20
CA LEU A 312 -9.09 20.06 -7.22
C LEU A 312 -9.89 21.00 -6.31
N ASN A 313 -10.91 21.72 -6.82
CA ASN A 313 -11.60 22.75 -6.03
C ASN A 313 -12.44 22.20 -4.88
N ASN A 314 -12.95 20.97 -4.96
CA ASN A 314 -13.66 20.35 -3.83
C ASN A 314 -12.71 19.73 -2.80
N PHE A 315 -11.55 19.22 -3.21
CA PHE A 315 -10.53 18.69 -2.30
C PHE A 315 -9.70 19.78 -1.59
N THR A 316 -9.49 20.93 -2.24
CA THR A 316 -8.61 22.00 -1.74
C THR A 316 -9.30 23.06 -0.89
N LYS A 317 -10.64 23.04 -0.76
CA LYS A 317 -11.42 24.04 0.02
C LYS A 317 -11.08 24.10 1.53
N GLY A 318 -10.20 23.24 2.02
CA GLY A 318 -9.66 23.31 3.39
C GLY A 318 -8.22 22.80 3.56
N VAL A 319 -7.45 22.64 2.48
CA VAL A 319 -6.06 22.15 2.54
C VAL A 319 -5.12 23.25 2.11
N TYR A 320 -4.44 23.85 3.08
CA TYR A 320 -3.52 24.96 2.86
C TYR A 320 -2.10 24.41 2.75
N TYR A 321 -1.53 24.46 1.55
CA TYR A 321 -0.18 23.97 1.30
C TYR A 321 0.89 25.06 1.45
N ARG A 322 1.93 24.71 2.22
CA ARG A 322 3.35 25.08 2.04
C ARG A 322 3.78 26.54 2.18
N LYS A 323 3.29 27.25 3.20
CA LYS A 323 4.05 28.40 3.71
C LYS A 323 4.64 28.26 5.11
N GLU A 324 4.17 27.31 5.94
CA GLU A 324 4.52 27.31 7.37
C GLU A 324 4.62 25.90 8.01
N ILE A 325 4.89 24.85 7.23
CA ILE A 325 4.98 23.50 7.80
C ILE A 325 6.27 23.38 8.64
N ARG A 326 6.12 23.36 9.96
CA ARG A 326 7.22 23.04 10.89
C ARG A 326 7.36 21.53 11.00
N ALA A 327 8.48 20.97 10.55
CA ALA A 327 8.81 19.57 10.81
C ALA A 327 9.74 19.45 12.03
N ARG A 328 9.70 18.31 12.72
CA ARG A 328 10.71 17.95 13.74
C ARG A 328 11.40 16.65 13.35
N PRO A 329 12.73 16.61 13.28
CA PRO A 329 13.45 15.37 13.01
C PRO A 329 13.66 14.59 14.31
N ILE A 330 13.34 13.30 14.27
CA ILE A 330 13.71 12.34 15.31
C ILE A 330 14.72 11.37 14.71
N TYR A 331 15.93 11.38 15.24
CA TYR A 331 16.97 10.45 14.88
C TYR A 331 16.82 9.14 15.61
N VAL A 332 16.84 8.04 14.86
CA VAL A 332 16.74 6.68 15.38
C VAL A 332 17.97 5.92 14.95
N GLU A 333 18.90 5.76 15.89
CA GLU A 333 20.04 4.85 15.72
C GLU A 333 19.58 3.38 15.72
N LYS A 334 20.43 2.50 15.20
CA LYS A 334 20.21 1.05 15.13
C LYS A 334 19.85 0.37 16.47
N LYS A 335 20.20 0.98 17.62
CA LYS A 335 19.90 0.47 18.97
C LYS A 335 18.62 1.06 19.59
N SER A 336 17.91 1.93 18.89
CA SER A 336 16.84 2.78 19.46
C SER A 336 15.44 2.15 19.38
N ARG A 337 15.32 0.84 19.67
CA ARG A 337 14.01 0.16 19.69
C ARG A 337 13.01 0.83 20.65
N GLN A 338 13.49 1.29 21.81
CA GLN A 338 12.66 1.99 22.79
C GLN A 338 12.08 3.29 22.23
N LEU A 339 12.89 4.10 21.55
CA LEU A 339 12.44 5.36 20.94
C LEU A 339 11.34 5.11 19.88
N LEU A 340 11.47 4.05 19.08
CA LEU A 340 10.43 3.67 18.12
C LEU A 340 9.11 3.26 18.83
N GLN A 341 9.20 2.55 19.95
CA GLN A 341 8.04 2.20 20.77
C GLN A 341 7.41 3.45 21.40
N ASP A 342 8.22 4.40 21.87
CA ASP A 342 7.73 5.65 22.44
C ASP A 342 6.99 6.47 21.37
N ILE A 343 7.55 6.60 20.16
CA ILE A 343 6.88 7.27 19.02
C ILE A 343 5.56 6.57 18.68
N ARG A 344 5.53 5.23 18.67
CA ARG A 344 4.31 4.46 18.42
C ARG A 344 3.19 4.81 19.40
N ASN A 345 3.55 5.04 20.66
CA ASN A 345 2.65 5.33 21.77
C ASN A 345 2.27 6.82 21.88
N MET A 346 2.81 7.70 21.04
CA MET A 346 2.37 9.10 20.96
C MET A 346 0.94 9.16 20.37
N GLU A 347 0.02 9.83 21.09
CA GLU A 347 -1.39 10.01 20.70
C GLU A 347 -1.62 11.07 19.61
#